data_AF-W4RQ72-F1
#
_entry.id   AF-W4RQ72-F1
#
_cell.length_a   1.000
_cell.length_b   1.000
_cell.length_c   1.000
_cell.angle_alpha   90.00
_cell.angle_beta   90.00
_cell.angle_gamma   90.00
#
_symmetry.space_group_name_H-M   'P 1'
#
loop_
_entity.id
_entity.type
_entity.pdbx_description
1 polymer ?
#
loop_
_entity_poly.entity_id
_entity_poly.type
_entity_poly.pdbx_seq_one_letter_code
_entity_poly.pdbx_strand_id
1 'polypeptide(L)'
;MRLMLEPSPEQIKQEKIYREMGMSDSEFASAEKILGRVPNYTETGLFSVMWSEHCSYKNSKPVLKKFPVTGERVLQGPGEGAGIVDIGDGQAVVFKIESHNHPSAIEPYQGAATGVGGIIRDVFRWEQGQLHY
;
A
#
# COMPACT_ATOMS: atom_id res chain seq x y z
N MET A 1 5.14 28.97 23.04
CA MET A 1 4.96 27.83 22.11
C MET A 1 3.73 28.14 21.26
N ARG A 2 3.89 28.60 20.01
CA ARG A 2 2.77 28.73 19.08
C ARG A 2 2.28 27.30 18.81
N LEU A 3 1.04 26.97 19.16
CA LEU A 3 0.38 25.81 18.59
C LEU A 3 0.43 26.01 17.06
N MET A 4 1.18 25.18 16.34
CA MET A 4 1.07 25.14 14.89
C MET A 4 -0.33 24.59 14.60
N LEU A 5 -1.26 25.49 14.33
CA LEU A 5 -2.59 25.11 13.90
C LEU A 5 -2.47 24.48 12.52
N GLU A 6 -3.16 23.35 12.33
CA GLU A 6 -3.26 22.72 11.02
C GLU A 6 -3.82 23.74 10.00
N PRO A 7 -3.31 23.76 8.77
CA PRO A 7 -3.81 24.66 7.74
C PRO A 7 -5.28 24.34 7.43
N SER A 8 -6.07 25.39 7.19
CA SER A 8 -7.47 25.21 6.79
C SER A 8 -7.57 24.54 5.40
N PRO A 9 -8.70 23.90 5.07
CA PRO A 9 -8.93 23.35 3.73
C PRO A 9 -8.69 24.36 2.60
N GLU A 10 -9.10 25.60 2.81
CA GLU A 10 -8.91 26.69 1.85
C GLU A 10 -7.43 27.04 1.69
N GLN A 11 -6.66 27.08 2.79
CA GLN A 11 -5.21 27.30 2.75
C GLN A 11 -4.50 26.16 2.00
N ILE A 12 -4.86 24.90 2.28
CA ILE A 12 -4.33 23.72 1.58
C ILE A 12 -4.51 23.87 0.06
N LYS A 13 -5.69 24.32 -0.37
CA LYS A 13 -6.01 24.50 -1.78
C LYS A 13 -5.29 25.70 -2.41
N GLN A 14 -5.30 26.84 -1.74
CA GLN A 14 -4.72 28.09 -2.27
C GLN A 14 -3.20 28.02 -2.36
N GLU A 15 -2.57 27.53 -1.29
CA GLU A 15 -1.11 27.41 -1.17
C GLU A 15 -0.59 26.09 -1.79
N LYS A 16 -1.49 25.21 -2.21
CA LYS A 16 -1.20 23.91 -2.82
C LYS A 16 -0.33 23.00 -1.95
N ILE A 17 -0.58 23.00 -0.65
CA ILE A 17 0.17 22.21 0.36
C ILE A 17 0.19 20.72 0.01
N TYR A 18 -0.88 20.22 -0.63
CA TYR A 18 -0.97 18.83 -1.10
C TYR A 18 0.17 18.41 -2.06
N ARG A 19 0.81 19.36 -2.76
CA ARG A 19 1.96 19.07 -3.64
C ARG A 19 3.19 18.67 -2.85
N GLU A 20 3.43 19.32 -1.71
CA GLU A 20 4.53 18.97 -0.81
C GLU A 20 4.32 17.59 -0.18
N MET A 21 3.06 17.18 -0.04
CA MET A 21 2.70 15.83 0.39
C MET A 21 2.89 14.76 -0.69
N GLY A 22 3.11 15.14 -1.96
CA GLY A 22 3.31 14.22 -3.08
C GLY A 22 2.08 14.01 -3.99
N MET A 23 1.02 14.81 -3.84
CA MET A 23 -0.14 14.77 -4.72
C MET A 23 -0.01 15.73 -5.91
N SER A 24 -0.47 15.29 -7.08
CA SER A 24 -0.68 16.16 -8.24
C SER A 24 -1.98 16.97 -8.13
N ASP A 25 -2.10 18.05 -8.92
CA ASP A 25 -3.32 18.88 -8.96
C ASP A 25 -4.56 18.07 -9.39
N SER A 26 -4.39 17.08 -10.28
CA SER A 26 -5.47 16.21 -10.73
C SER A 26 -5.93 15.21 -9.66
N GLU A 27 -4.99 14.70 -8.86
CA GLU A 27 -5.31 13.86 -7.69
C GLU A 27 -6.07 14.69 -6.64
N PHE A 28 -5.59 15.89 -6.30
CA PHE A 28 -6.32 16.72 -5.34
C PHE A 28 -7.74 17.06 -5.82
N ALA A 29 -7.91 17.45 -7.09
CA ALA A 29 -9.23 17.71 -7.66
C ALA A 29 -10.14 16.45 -7.66
N SER A 30 -9.56 15.26 -7.83
CA SER A 30 -10.30 13.99 -7.74
C SER A 30 -10.74 13.70 -6.31
N ALA A 31 -9.89 13.98 -5.32
CA ALA A 31 -10.25 13.88 -3.90
C ALA A 31 -11.40 14.83 -3.53
N GLU A 32 -11.35 16.09 -3.99
CA GLU A 32 -12.44 17.05 -3.80
C GLU A 32 -13.75 16.55 -4.40
N LYS A 33 -13.70 15.98 -5.61
CA LYS A 33 -14.86 15.43 -6.29
C LYS A 33 -15.45 14.22 -5.54
N ILE A 34 -14.61 13.34 -5.01
CA ILE A 34 -15.05 12.16 -4.25
C ILE A 34 -15.72 12.57 -2.94
N LEU A 35 -15.16 13.56 -2.24
CA LEU A 35 -15.69 14.05 -0.97
C LEU A 35 -16.87 15.02 -1.12
N GLY A 36 -17.02 15.66 -2.27
CA GLY A 36 -18.00 16.75 -2.47
C GLY A 36 -17.64 18.06 -1.77
N ARG A 37 -16.43 18.17 -1.21
CA ARG A 37 -15.90 19.35 -0.52
C ARG A 37 -14.36 19.33 -0.54
N VAL A 38 -13.74 20.43 -0.11
CA VAL A 38 -12.29 20.48 0.06
C VAL A 38 -11.87 19.56 1.22
N PRO A 39 -10.90 18.65 1.03
CA PRO A 39 -10.37 17.82 2.11
C PRO A 39 -9.65 18.69 3.15
N ASN A 40 -9.74 18.31 4.42
CA ASN A 40 -8.92 18.90 5.48
C ASN A 40 -7.47 18.37 5.43
N TYR A 41 -6.61 18.84 6.33
CA TYR A 41 -5.19 18.46 6.35
C TYR A 41 -4.98 16.95 6.49
N THR A 42 -5.67 16.32 7.44
CA THR A 42 -5.59 14.88 7.67
C THR A 42 -6.08 14.08 6.46
N GLU A 43 -7.24 14.45 5.91
CA GLU A 43 -7.83 13.78 4.74
C GLU A 43 -6.92 13.90 3.51
N THR A 44 -6.32 15.08 3.30
CA THR A 44 -5.35 15.30 2.24
C THR A 44 -4.14 14.38 2.40
N GLY A 45 -3.61 14.27 3.63
CA GLY A 45 -2.51 13.35 3.94
C GLY A 45 -2.88 11.89 3.67
N LEU A 46 -4.10 11.47 4.03
CA LEU A 46 -4.60 10.12 3.76
C LEU A 46 -4.67 9.84 2.25
N PHE A 47 -5.25 10.75 1.46
CA PHE A 47 -5.28 10.61 0.01
C PHE A 47 -3.87 10.54 -0.57
N SER A 48 -2.95 11.37 -0.08
CA SER A 48 -1.57 11.38 -0.57
C SER A 48 -0.88 10.03 -0.40
N VAL A 49 -0.92 9.45 0.80
CA VAL A 49 -0.28 8.16 1.07
C VAL A 49 -0.97 7.05 0.29
N MET A 50 -2.31 6.98 0.33
CA MET A 50 -3.08 5.91 -0.31
C MET A 50 -2.97 5.91 -1.84
N TRP A 51 -2.77 7.07 -2.46
CA TRP A 51 -2.62 7.20 -3.91
C TRP A 51 -1.15 7.32 -4.37
N SER A 52 -0.19 7.18 -3.46
CA SER A 52 1.21 7.01 -3.79
C SER A 52 1.42 5.77 -4.68
N GLU A 53 2.51 5.73 -5.46
CA GLU A 53 2.83 4.52 -6.26
C GLU A 53 3.03 3.29 -5.36
N HIS A 54 3.62 3.49 -4.19
CA HIS A 54 3.89 2.41 -3.24
C HIS A 54 2.62 1.68 -2.77
N CYS A 55 1.53 2.41 -2.53
CA CYS A 55 0.26 1.82 -2.08
C CYS A 55 -0.67 1.45 -3.23
N SER A 56 -0.75 2.27 -4.27
CA SER A 56 -1.77 2.13 -5.32
C SER A 56 -1.32 1.31 -6.53
N TYR A 57 0.00 1.17 -6.73
CA TYR A 57 0.59 0.56 -7.91
C TYR A 57 0.07 1.18 -9.21
N LYS A 58 -0.24 2.49 -9.22
CA LYS A 58 -0.95 3.15 -10.32
C LYS A 58 -0.28 2.99 -11.69
N ASN A 59 1.05 2.95 -11.73
CA ASN A 59 1.80 2.73 -12.98
C ASN A 59 2.02 1.24 -13.28
N SER A 60 2.29 0.44 -12.25
CA SER A 60 2.69 -0.97 -12.38
C SER A 60 1.49 -1.92 -12.57
N LYS A 61 0.35 -1.65 -11.93
CA LYS A 61 -0.86 -2.49 -11.95
C LYS A 61 -1.35 -2.84 -13.36
N PRO A 62 -1.43 -1.93 -14.35
CA PRO A 62 -1.84 -2.27 -15.71
C PRO A 62 -0.91 -3.28 -16.40
N VAL A 63 0.38 -3.24 -16.08
CA VAL A 63 1.38 -4.19 -16.62
C VAL A 63 1.27 -5.53 -15.90
N LEU A 64 1.18 -5.51 -14.56
CA LEU A 64 1.11 -6.72 -13.75
C LEU A 64 -0.13 -7.58 -14.05
N LYS A 65 -1.26 -6.96 -14.44
CA LYS A 65 -2.47 -7.67 -14.86
C LYS A 65 -2.30 -8.55 -16.10
N LYS A 66 -1.21 -8.41 -16.86
CA LYS A 66 -0.94 -9.23 -18.05
C LYS A 66 -0.36 -10.60 -17.71
N PHE A 67 0.11 -10.82 -16.48
CA PHE A 67 0.66 -12.10 -16.09
C PHE A 67 -0.44 -13.15 -15.88
N PRO A 68 -0.16 -14.44 -16.16
CA PRO A 68 -1.05 -15.52 -15.78
C PRO A 68 -1.12 -15.63 -14.26
N VAL A 69 -2.33 -15.69 -13.72
CA VAL A 69 -2.59 -15.71 -12.26
C VAL A 69 -3.36 -16.93 -11.78
N THR A 70 -3.73 -17.82 -12.71
CA THR A 70 -4.52 -19.03 -12.43
C THR A 70 -3.74 -20.27 -12.81
N GLY A 71 -3.92 -21.35 -12.05
CA GLY A 71 -3.36 -22.66 -12.35
C GLY A 71 -3.97 -23.71 -11.43
N GLU A 72 -3.88 -24.98 -11.79
CA GLU A 72 -4.49 -26.10 -11.06
C GLU A 72 -4.06 -26.16 -9.58
N ARG A 73 -2.79 -25.84 -9.32
CA ARG A 73 -2.20 -25.84 -7.98
C ARG A 73 -2.25 -24.48 -7.30
N VAL A 74 -2.87 -23.46 -7.91
CA VAL A 74 -2.97 -22.13 -7.30
C VAL A 74 -4.20 -22.11 -6.41
N LEU A 75 -3.98 -22.18 -5.09
CA LEU A 75 -5.04 -22.09 -4.10
C LEU A 75 -5.45 -20.64 -3.88
N GLN A 76 -4.47 -19.72 -3.91
CA GLN A 76 -4.70 -18.29 -3.79
C GLN A 76 -3.75 -17.52 -4.72
N GLY A 77 -4.35 -16.79 -5.66
CA GLY A 77 -3.65 -15.86 -6.56
C GLY A 77 -3.49 -14.45 -5.97
N PRO A 78 -3.07 -13.48 -6.80
CA PRO A 78 -2.90 -12.08 -6.37
C PRO A 78 -4.20 -11.46 -5.87
N GLY A 79 -4.14 -10.75 -4.73
CA GLY A 79 -5.28 -10.03 -4.17
C GLY A 79 -5.30 -10.01 -2.64
N GLU A 80 -4.69 -11.02 -2.03
CA GLU A 80 -4.64 -11.21 -0.58
C GLU A 80 -3.20 -11.09 -0.04
N GLY A 81 -3.01 -11.32 1.26
CA GLY A 81 -1.75 -11.07 1.97
C GLY A 81 -0.52 -11.84 1.46
N ALA A 82 -0.68 -12.96 0.75
CA ALA A 82 0.39 -13.76 0.16
C ALA A 82 -0.18 -14.74 -0.90
N GLY A 83 0.67 -15.31 -1.74
CA GLY A 83 0.27 -16.36 -2.70
C GLY A 83 0.36 -17.75 -2.06
N ILE A 84 -0.56 -18.64 -2.43
CA ILE A 84 -0.62 -20.01 -1.89
C ILE A 84 -0.69 -21.03 -3.02
N VAL A 85 0.18 -22.04 -2.96
CA VAL A 85 0.23 -23.15 -3.92
C VAL A 85 0.13 -24.50 -3.22
N ASP A 86 -0.66 -25.40 -3.79
CA ASP A 86 -0.77 -26.79 -3.36
C ASP A 86 0.48 -27.58 -3.78
N ILE A 87 1.06 -28.32 -2.84
CA ILE A 87 2.21 -29.19 -3.09
C ILE A 87 1.88 -30.68 -2.96
N GLY A 88 0.62 -31.04 -2.71
CA GLY A 88 0.17 -32.40 -2.47
C GLY A 88 0.21 -32.78 -1.00
N ASP A 89 -0.20 -34.02 -0.70
CA ASP A 89 -0.21 -34.60 0.66
C ASP A 89 -0.99 -33.79 1.72
N GLY A 90 -1.97 -32.99 1.27
CA GLY A 90 -2.72 -32.09 2.16
C GLY A 90 -1.88 -30.91 2.67
N GLN A 91 -0.80 -30.56 1.97
CA GLN A 91 0.11 -29.47 2.32
C GLN A 91 0.10 -28.36 1.27
N ALA A 92 0.34 -27.13 1.72
CA ALA A 92 0.46 -25.96 0.86
C ALA A 92 1.69 -25.12 1.22
N VAL A 93 2.21 -24.39 0.24
CA VAL A 93 3.26 -23.39 0.45
C VAL A 93 2.67 -22.01 0.32
N VAL A 94 2.83 -21.21 1.38
CA VAL A 94 2.52 -19.78 1.39
C VAL A 94 3.81 -19.01 1.16
N PHE A 95 3.83 -18.12 0.16
CA PHE A 95 5.00 -17.30 -0.10
C PHE A 95 4.62 -15.90 -0.60
N LYS A 96 5.47 -14.95 -0.25
CA LYS A 96 5.43 -13.57 -0.73
C LYS A 96 6.86 -13.03 -0.75
N ILE A 97 7.07 -12.00 -1.56
CA ILE A 97 8.31 -11.23 -1.59
C ILE A 97 7.99 -9.76 -1.41
N GLU A 98 8.79 -9.09 -0.59
CA GLU A 98 8.74 -7.65 -0.37
C GLU A 98 10.13 -7.05 -0.48
N SER A 99 10.18 -5.74 -0.65
CA SER A 99 11.43 -4.98 -0.62
C SER A 99 11.30 -3.82 0.34
N HIS A 100 12.40 -3.46 0.99
CA HIS A 100 12.45 -2.37 1.97
C HIS A 100 13.61 -1.41 1.63
N ASN A 101 13.74 -1.10 0.34
CA ASN A 101 14.95 -0.54 -0.26
C ASN A 101 15.29 0.86 0.28
N HIS A 102 14.33 1.79 0.27
CA HIS A 102 14.59 3.18 0.64
C HIS A 102 15.01 3.31 2.11
N PRO A 103 14.31 2.71 3.09
CA PRO A 103 14.76 2.78 4.48
C PRO A 103 16.09 2.06 4.71
N SER A 104 16.32 0.91 4.09
CA SER A 104 17.60 0.18 4.21
C SER A 104 18.80 0.91 3.61
N ALA A 105 18.57 1.82 2.64
CA ALA A 105 19.63 2.66 2.11
C ALA A 105 20.05 3.77 3.10
N ILE A 106 19.15 4.20 3.99
CA ILE A 106 19.41 5.23 5.00
C ILE A 106 19.93 4.60 6.30
N GLU A 107 19.26 3.54 6.77
CA GLU A 107 19.65 2.76 7.95
C GLU A 107 19.54 1.27 7.57
N PRO A 108 20.68 0.58 7.35
CA PRO A 108 20.67 -0.80 6.88
C PRO A 108 20.12 -1.85 7.86
N TYR A 109 20.42 -1.71 9.15
CA TYR A 109 20.10 -2.74 10.15
C TYR A 109 18.60 -2.76 10.48
N GLN A 110 18.06 -1.61 10.89
CA GLN A 110 16.66 -1.38 11.16
C GLN A 110 15.80 -1.44 9.90
N GLY A 111 16.30 -0.93 8.77
CA GLY A 111 15.61 -1.07 7.48
C GLY A 111 15.41 -2.54 7.09
N ALA A 112 16.44 -3.37 7.24
CA ALA A 112 16.32 -4.81 7.00
C ALA A 112 15.41 -5.49 8.04
N ALA A 113 15.57 -5.16 9.33
CA ALA A 113 14.78 -5.77 10.40
C ALA A 113 13.28 -5.50 10.26
N THR A 114 12.90 -4.26 9.92
CA THR A 114 11.50 -3.90 9.68
C THR A 114 10.93 -4.56 8.43
N GLY A 115 11.73 -4.70 7.37
CA GLY A 115 11.38 -5.50 6.19
C GLY A 115 11.11 -6.97 6.49
N VAL A 116 11.98 -7.61 7.29
CA VAL A 116 11.78 -9.00 7.75
C VAL A 116 10.51 -9.12 8.59
N GLY A 117 10.28 -8.19 9.51
CA GLY A 117 9.05 -8.18 10.31
C GLY A 117 7.79 -8.02 9.47
N GLY A 118 7.84 -7.21 8.40
CA GLY A 118 6.75 -7.04 7.43
C GLY A 118 6.34 -8.33 6.76
N ILE A 119 7.30 -8.97 6.09
CA ILE A 119 7.02 -10.18 5.30
C ILE A 119 6.53 -11.35 6.17
N ILE A 120 7.05 -11.48 7.39
CA ILE A 120 6.59 -12.48 8.36
C ILE A 120 5.10 -12.28 8.67
N ARG A 121 4.68 -11.05 9.01
CA ARG A 121 3.27 -10.77 9.34
C ARG A 121 2.32 -11.10 8.19
N ASP A 122 2.74 -10.86 6.96
CA ASP A 122 1.89 -11.08 5.80
C ASP A 122 1.68 -12.57 5.48
N VAL A 123 2.73 -13.39 5.65
CA VAL A 123 2.61 -14.85 5.53
C VAL A 123 1.74 -15.40 6.66
N PHE A 124 1.93 -14.95 7.90
CA PHE A 124 1.18 -15.45 9.06
C PHE A 124 -0.28 -15.00 9.14
N ARG A 125 -0.66 -13.89 8.49
CA ARG A 125 -2.07 -13.45 8.45
C ARG A 125 -3.01 -14.55 7.94
N TRP A 126 -2.51 -15.46 7.11
CA TRP A 126 -3.27 -16.60 6.58
C TRP A 126 -3.59 -17.69 7.59
N GLU A 127 -2.76 -17.91 8.61
CA GLU A 127 -3.00 -18.96 9.62
C GLU A 127 -4.30 -18.71 10.41
N GLN A 128 -4.78 -17.47 10.45
CA GLN A 128 -6.02 -17.10 11.17
C GLN A 128 -7.27 -17.07 10.26
N GLY A 129 -7.09 -17.32 8.96
CA GLY A 129 -8.07 -17.01 7.91
C GLY A 129 -8.97 -18.17 7.51
N GLN A 130 -8.57 -19.02 6.56
CA GLN A 130 -9.51 -19.90 5.84
C GLN A 130 -8.81 -21.05 5.11
N LEU A 131 -8.05 -21.90 5.81
CA LEU A 131 -7.57 -23.14 5.22
C LEU A 131 -8.08 -24.32 6.05
N HIS A 132 -9.38 -24.60 5.90
CA HIS A 132 -9.93 -25.90 6.26
C HIS A 132 -9.63 -26.85 5.09
N TYR A 133 -8.53 -27.59 5.21
CA TYR A 133 -8.34 -28.84 4.47
C TYR A 133 -9.01 -30.00 5.21
#